data_AF-A0A6N6MWD5-F1
#
_entry.id   AF-A0A6N6MWD5-F1
#
_cell.length_a   1.000
_cell.length_b   1.000
_cell.length_c   1.000
_cell.angle_alpha   90.00
_cell.angle_beta   90.00
_cell.angle_gamma   90.00
#
_symmetry.space_group_name_H-M   'P 1'
#
loop_
_entity.id
_entity.type
_entity.pdbx_description
1 polymer ?
#
loop_
_entity_poly.entity_id
_entity_poly.type
_entity_poly.pdbx_seq_one_letter_code
_entity_poly.pdbx_strand_id
1 'polypeptide(L)'
;MPDSDALATLAYDELTGDLQHALAALADVEFAFQSACERLSEQAGPALGKDRTLEQLDAERRRRREPLVRRLDALDRRMKALVQGLPPDWQTARPRPRNDRVADLPLHLQERSRSLRGGCAPAALRATHRA
;
A
#
# COMPACT_ATOMS: atom_id res chain seq x y z
N MET A 1 -20.13 -23.43 -26.99
CA MET A 1 -19.72 -22.02 -26.96
C MET A 1 -18.71 -21.84 -25.83
N PRO A 2 -17.40 -22.01 -26.07
CA PRO A 2 -16.36 -21.90 -25.04
C PRO A 2 -15.50 -20.62 -25.10
N ASP A 3 -15.78 -19.67 -26.00
CA ASP A 3 -14.85 -18.55 -26.28
C ASP A 3 -15.05 -17.31 -25.39
N SER A 4 -16.18 -17.18 -24.70
CA SER A 4 -16.51 -15.97 -23.93
C SER A 4 -15.64 -15.82 -22.67
N ASP A 5 -15.33 -16.92 -21.99
CA ASP A 5 -14.57 -16.89 -20.73
C ASP A 5 -13.08 -16.63 -20.97
N ALA A 6 -12.52 -17.18 -22.06
CA ALA A 6 -11.13 -16.96 -22.43
C ALA A 6 -10.85 -15.48 -22.77
N LEU A 7 -11.79 -14.82 -23.45
CA LEU A 7 -11.69 -13.39 -23.76
C LEU A 7 -11.79 -12.53 -22.50
N ALA A 8 -12.61 -12.92 -21.51
CA ALA A 8 -12.71 -12.22 -20.24
C ALA A 8 -11.42 -12.35 -19.40
N THR A 9 -10.80 -13.53 -19.37
CA THR A 9 -9.50 -13.74 -18.69
C THR A 9 -8.40 -12.89 -19.32
N LEU A 10 -8.28 -12.88 -20.66
CA LEU A 10 -7.28 -12.06 -21.36
C LEU A 10 -7.46 -10.55 -21.09
N ALA A 11 -8.72 -10.07 -21.11
CA ALA A 11 -9.03 -8.68 -20.80
C ALA A 11 -8.68 -8.30 -19.35
N TYR A 12 -8.85 -9.23 -18.41
CA TYR A 12 -8.47 -9.04 -17.01
C TYR A 12 -6.94 -8.99 -16.84
N ASP A 13 -6.20 -9.89 -17.51
CA ASP A 13 -4.74 -9.93 -17.45
C ASP A 13 -4.11 -8.66 -18.06
N GLU A 14 -4.62 -8.21 -19.21
CA GLU A 14 -4.18 -6.95 -19.82
C GLU A 14 -4.42 -5.77 -18.89
N LEU A 15 -5.62 -5.68 -18.29
CA LEU A 15 -5.96 -4.60 -17.38
C LEU A 15 -5.09 -4.62 -16.11
N THR A 16 -4.78 -5.82 -15.61
CA THR A 16 -3.89 -6.00 -14.46
C THR A 16 -2.47 -5.55 -14.80
N GLY A 17 -1.96 -5.88 -15.99
CA GLY A 17 -0.67 -5.42 -16.47
C GLY A 17 -0.60 -3.89 -16.60
N ASP A 18 -1.63 -3.28 -17.17
CA ASP A 18 -1.78 -1.83 -17.26
C ASP A 18 -1.75 -1.14 -15.88
N LEU A 19 -2.45 -1.73 -14.90
CA LEU A 19 -2.49 -1.22 -13.53
C LEU A 19 -1.12 -1.31 -12.86
N GLN A 20 -0.46 -2.47 -12.96
CA GLN A 20 0.87 -2.68 -12.42
C GLN A 20 1.88 -1.71 -13.02
N HIS A 21 1.83 -1.51 -14.34
CA HIS A 21 2.71 -0.57 -15.03
C HIS A 21 2.50 0.88 -14.57
N ALA A 22 1.24 1.33 -14.45
CA ALA A 22 0.92 2.67 -13.98
C ALA A 22 1.35 2.89 -12.51
N LEU A 23 1.19 1.87 -11.66
CA LEU A 23 1.64 1.92 -10.26
C LEU A 23 3.18 1.95 -10.14
N ALA A 24 3.88 1.14 -10.93
CA ALA A 24 5.34 1.14 -10.98
C ALA A 24 5.88 2.51 -11.41
N ALA A 25 5.33 3.08 -12.49
CA ALA A 25 5.69 4.41 -12.95
C ALA A 25 5.42 5.50 -11.89
N LEU A 26 4.33 5.36 -11.11
CA LEU A 26 4.04 6.28 -10.01
C LEU A 26 5.06 6.14 -8.88
N ALA A 27 5.42 4.91 -8.51
CA ALA A 27 6.46 4.65 -7.52
C ALA A 27 7.81 5.25 -7.93
N ASP A 28 8.19 5.14 -9.20
CA ASP A 28 9.42 5.74 -9.72
C ASP A 28 9.45 7.27 -9.57
N VAL A 29 8.31 7.94 -9.83
CA VAL A 29 8.19 9.41 -9.65
C VAL A 29 8.36 9.79 -8.19
N GLU A 30 7.67 9.09 -7.28
CA GLU A 30 7.70 9.38 -5.85
C GLU A 30 9.07 9.07 -5.24
N PHE A 31 9.70 7.97 -5.64
CA PHE A 31 11.05 7.61 -5.21
C PHE A 31 12.08 8.63 -5.69
N ALA A 32 12.03 9.03 -6.97
CA ALA A 32 12.95 10.02 -7.51
C ALA A 32 12.85 11.38 -6.79
N PHE A 33 11.62 11.80 -6.45
CA PHE A 33 11.40 13.00 -5.65
C PHE A 33 12.00 12.88 -4.25
N GLN A 34 11.71 11.78 -3.54
CA GLN A 34 12.21 11.55 -2.19
C GLN A 34 13.75 11.53 -2.16
N SER A 35 14.39 10.81 -3.08
CA SER A 35 15.85 10.79 -3.19
C SER A 35 16.43 12.16 -3.52
N ALA A 36 15.72 13.01 -4.29
CA ALA A 36 16.16 14.37 -4.57
C ALA A 36 16.08 15.27 -3.32
N CYS A 37 15.01 15.14 -2.52
CA CYS A 37 14.87 15.83 -1.25
C CYS A 37 15.97 15.45 -0.25
N GLU A 38 16.30 14.15 -0.15
CA GLU A 38 17.40 13.65 0.68
C GLU A 38 18.73 14.28 0.27
N ARG A 39 19.09 14.23 -1.01
CA ARG A 39 20.31 14.89 -1.52
C ARG A 39 20.34 16.39 -1.25
N LEU A 40 19.21 17.08 -1.41
CA LEU A 40 19.10 18.53 -1.15
C LEU A 40 19.28 18.86 0.35
N SER A 41 18.82 17.96 1.22
CA SER A 41 18.97 18.11 2.67
C SER A 41 20.45 18.03 3.08
N GLU A 42 21.22 17.12 2.47
CA GLU A 42 22.64 16.87 2.74
C GLU A 42 23.57 17.97 2.22
N GLN A 43 23.16 18.73 1.21
CA GLN A 43 23.98 19.81 0.64
C GLN A 43 24.20 20.95 1.65
N ALA A 44 25.42 21.46 1.78
CA ALA A 44 25.68 22.68 2.53
C ALA A 44 25.20 23.91 1.73
N GLY A 45 24.47 24.83 2.36
CA GLY A 45 24.03 26.06 1.69
C GLY A 45 22.90 26.80 2.42
N PRO A 46 22.59 28.04 2.00
CA PRO A 46 21.53 28.84 2.60
C PRO A 46 20.15 28.20 2.38
N ALA A 47 19.31 28.24 3.41
CA ALA A 47 17.96 27.67 3.37
C ALA A 47 17.11 28.19 2.19
N LEU A 48 17.18 29.50 1.90
CA LEU A 48 16.44 30.13 0.80
C LEU A 48 16.74 29.52 -0.59
N GLY A 49 17.98 29.06 -0.84
CA GLY A 49 18.33 28.41 -2.11
C GLY A 49 17.77 26.99 -2.21
N LYS A 50 17.66 26.30 -1.07
CA LYS A 50 17.07 24.97 -0.97
C LYS A 50 15.56 25.02 -1.14
N ASP A 51 14.89 26.02 -0.57
CA ASP A 51 13.44 26.18 -0.67
C ASP A 51 12.98 26.31 -2.12
N ARG A 52 13.64 27.18 -2.90
CA ARG A 52 13.37 27.33 -4.34
C ARG A 52 13.59 26.02 -5.12
N THR A 53 14.63 25.27 -4.75
CA THR A 53 14.93 23.98 -5.40
C THR A 53 13.88 22.93 -5.05
N LEU A 54 13.39 22.92 -3.81
CA LEU A 54 12.32 22.03 -3.35
C LEU A 54 10.99 22.34 -4.05
N GLU A 55 10.66 23.61 -4.25
CA GLU A 55 9.48 24.02 -5.03
C GLU A 55 9.53 23.50 -6.47
N GLN A 56 10.71 23.57 -7.11
CA GLN A 56 10.91 23.04 -8.46
C GLN A 56 10.76 21.51 -8.50
N LEU A 57 11.30 20.81 -7.51
CA LEU A 57 11.14 19.35 -7.39
C LEU A 57 9.68 18.96 -7.20
N ASP A 58 8.92 19.67 -6.38
CA ASP A 58 7.49 19.40 -6.17
C ASP A 58 6.66 19.71 -7.43
N ALA A 59 6.97 20.80 -8.13
CA ALA A 59 6.32 21.14 -9.40
C ALA A 59 6.52 20.04 -10.46
N GLU A 60 7.75 19.52 -10.60
CA GLU A 60 8.03 18.43 -11.55
C GLU A 60 7.38 17.11 -11.11
N ARG A 61 7.39 16.79 -9.81
CA ARG A 61 6.66 15.63 -9.27
C ARG A 61 5.19 15.71 -9.62
N ARG A 62 4.53 16.84 -9.36
CA ARG A 62 3.10 17.04 -9.68
C ARG A 62 2.83 16.84 -11.17
N ARG A 63 3.63 17.48 -12.03
CA ARG A 63 3.53 17.37 -13.49
C ARG A 63 3.62 15.92 -13.97
N ARG A 64 4.55 15.13 -13.42
CA ARG A 64 4.73 13.71 -13.79
C ARG A 64 3.67 12.79 -13.18
N ARG A 65 3.23 13.08 -11.95
CA ARG A 65 2.24 12.28 -11.21
C ARG A 65 0.83 12.41 -11.77
N GLU A 66 0.44 13.61 -12.21
CA GLU A 66 -0.93 13.89 -12.63
C GLU A 66 -1.46 12.98 -13.77
N PRO A 67 -0.74 12.76 -14.88
CA PRO A 67 -1.22 11.84 -15.92
C PRO A 67 -1.32 10.39 -15.42
N LEU A 68 -0.45 9.97 -14.50
CA LEU A 68 -0.46 8.61 -13.94
C LEU A 68 -1.68 8.40 -13.04
N VAL A 69 -2.01 9.37 -12.18
CA VAL A 69 -3.22 9.32 -11.33
C VAL A 69 -4.48 9.26 -12.20
N ARG A 70 -4.58 10.10 -13.24
CA ARG A 70 -5.72 10.05 -14.17
C ARG A 70 -5.84 8.70 -14.88
N ARG A 71 -4.70 8.09 -15.25
CA ARG A 71 -4.69 6.74 -15.85
C ARG A 71 -5.17 5.70 -14.84
N LEU A 72 -4.70 5.75 -13.59
CA LEU A 72 -5.16 4.85 -12.53
C LEU A 72 -6.67 4.96 -12.29
N ASP A 73 -7.23 6.17 -12.27
CA ASP A 73 -8.68 6.38 -12.12
C ASP A 73 -9.48 5.79 -13.30
N ALA A 74 -8.92 5.82 -14.51
CA ALA A 74 -9.52 5.20 -15.69
C ALA A 74 -9.45 3.66 -15.60
N LEU A 75 -8.31 3.11 -15.18
CA LEU A 75 -8.10 1.67 -15.03
C LEU A 75 -8.97 1.09 -13.90
N ASP A 76 -9.09 1.78 -12.77
CA ASP A 76 -9.97 1.39 -11.66
C ASP A 76 -11.44 1.34 -12.09
N ARG A 77 -11.91 2.32 -12.87
CA ARG A 77 -13.27 2.30 -13.43
C ARG A 77 -13.48 1.12 -14.38
N ARG A 78 -12.51 0.82 -15.25
CA ARG A 78 -12.55 -0.36 -16.14
C ARG A 78 -12.59 -1.66 -15.34
N MET A 79 -11.79 -1.76 -14.27
CA MET A 79 -11.74 -2.93 -13.40
C MET A 79 -13.08 -3.16 -12.71
N LYS A 80 -13.67 -2.10 -12.14
CA LYS A 80 -14.99 -2.16 -11.50
C LYS A 80 -16.07 -2.59 -12.47
N ALA A 81 -16.03 -2.11 -13.72
CA ALA A 81 -17.00 -2.51 -14.75
C ALA A 81 -16.87 -4.01 -15.10
N LEU A 82 -15.65 -4.54 -15.21
CA LEU A 82 -15.42 -5.97 -15.45
C LEU A 82 -15.89 -6.83 -14.26
N VAL A 83 -15.58 -6.42 -13.04
CA VAL A 83 -15.98 -7.15 -11.81
C VAL A 83 -17.50 -7.15 -11.62
N GLN A 84 -18.19 -6.07 -11.96
CA GLN A 84 -19.65 -5.99 -11.89
C GLN A 84 -20.36 -6.78 -13.01
N GLY A 85 -19.67 -7.01 -14.13
CA GLY A 85 -20.16 -7.82 -15.25
C GLY A 85 -19.88 -9.32 -15.13
N LEU A 86 -19.01 -9.73 -14.20
CA LEU A 86 -18.67 -11.15 -13.96
C LEU A 86 -19.71 -11.83 -13.03
N PRO A 87 -20.09 -13.09 -13.28
CA PRO A 87 -20.82 -13.89 -12.31
C PRO A 87 -20.07 -13.95 -10.95
N PRO A 88 -20.75 -14.15 -9.81
CA PRO A 88 -20.11 -14.10 -8.49
C PRO A 88 -19.14 -15.27 -8.20
N ASP A 89 -18.91 -16.17 -9.14
CA ASP A 89 -18.16 -17.42 -8.97
C ASP A 89 -16.66 -17.21 -8.72
N TRP A 90 -16.11 -16.03 -9.07
CA TRP A 90 -14.75 -15.65 -8.69
C TRP A 90 -14.56 -15.47 -7.17
N GLN A 91 -15.63 -15.23 -6.38
CA GLN A 91 -15.54 -15.22 -4.91
C GLN A 91 -15.40 -16.64 -4.33
N THR A 92 -15.94 -17.66 -5.01
CA THR A 92 -15.80 -19.06 -4.61
C THR A 92 -14.46 -19.68 -5.02
N ALA A 93 -13.73 -19.05 -5.95
CA ALA A 93 -12.41 -19.48 -6.40
C ALA A 93 -11.25 -18.83 -5.61
N ARG A 94 -11.44 -18.46 -4.34
CA ARG A 94 -10.28 -18.26 -3.45
C ARG A 94 -9.56 -19.61 -3.34
N PRO A 95 -8.32 -19.79 -3.83
CA PRO A 95 -7.51 -20.89 -3.34
C PRO A 95 -7.43 -20.69 -1.83
N ARG A 96 -7.95 -21.65 -1.05
CA ARG A 96 -7.74 -21.66 0.39
C ARG A 96 -6.24 -21.44 0.61
N PRO A 97 -5.80 -20.58 1.54
CA PRO A 97 -4.40 -20.53 1.88
C PRO A 97 -4.00 -21.97 2.22
N ARG A 98 -3.07 -22.51 1.44
CA ARG A 98 -2.47 -23.82 1.68
C ARG A 98 -1.70 -23.69 2.98
N ASN A 99 -2.41 -23.82 4.09
CA ASN A 99 -1.84 -23.82 5.43
C ASN A 99 -1.24 -25.20 5.71
N ASP A 100 -0.37 -25.66 4.80
CA ASP A 100 0.53 -26.76 5.04
C ASP A 100 1.73 -26.13 5.76
N ARG A 101 1.82 -26.37 7.07
CA ARG A 101 2.81 -25.87 8.06
C ARG A 101 2.33 -24.68 8.89
N VAL A 102 1.46 -24.91 9.88
CA VAL A 102 1.76 -24.75 11.33
C VAL A 102 0.66 -25.48 12.13
N ALA A 103 0.66 -26.81 12.09
CA ALA A 103 -0.15 -27.60 13.02
C ALA A 103 0.66 -28.82 13.45
N ASP A 104 1.83 -28.54 14.04
CA ASP A 104 2.58 -29.45 14.91
C ASP A 104 3.56 -28.61 15.74
N LEU A 105 3.03 -27.67 16.51
CA LEU A 105 3.72 -27.22 17.71
C LEU A 105 3.03 -27.84 18.92
N PRO A 106 3.75 -28.60 19.77
CA PRO A 106 3.18 -29.14 21.00
C PRO A 106 2.76 -28.01 21.94
N LEU A 107 1.60 -28.18 22.58
CA LEU A 107 0.88 -27.21 23.43
C LEU A 107 1.69 -26.55 24.57
N HIS A 108 2.90 -27.02 24.88
CA HIS A 108 3.68 -26.51 26.01
C HIS A 108 4.50 -25.23 25.71
N LEU A 109 4.52 -24.75 24.46
CA LEU A 109 5.26 -23.54 24.06
C LEU A 109 4.36 -22.31 23.80
N GLN A 110 3.05 -22.41 24.02
CA GLN A 110 2.11 -21.28 23.88
C GLN A 110 2.05 -20.37 25.13
N GLU A 111 2.56 -20.82 26.29
CA GLU A 111 2.41 -20.08 27.55
C GLU A 111 3.49 -19.02 27.81
N ARG A 112 4.62 -19.04 27.08
CA ARG A 112 5.67 -18.02 27.23
C ARG A 112 5.37 -16.68 26.53
N SER A 113 4.38 -16.63 25.64
CA SER A 113 4.10 -15.45 24.80
C SER A 113 3.03 -14.50 25.38
N ARG A 114 2.37 -14.88 26.48
CA ARG A 114 1.40 -14.03 27.21
C ARG A 114 2.01 -13.23 28.37
N SER A 115 3.28 -13.49 28.73
CA SER A 115 3.92 -12.87 29.91
C SER A 115 4.65 -11.54 29.64
N LEU A 116 4.91 -11.16 28.38
CA LEU A 116 5.57 -9.89 28.04
C LEU A 116 4.60 -8.76 27.60
N ARG A 117 3.29 -8.92 27.86
CA ARG A 117 2.25 -7.89 27.70
C ARG A 117 1.57 -7.52 29.03
N GLY A 118 2.29 -7.62 30.16
CA GLY A 118 2.03 -6.76 31.31
C GLY A 118 2.77 -5.45 31.04
N GLY A 119 2.14 -4.37 30.61
CA GLY A 119 1.04 -3.75 31.34
C GLY A 119 1.62 -2.80 32.39
N CYS A 120 2.40 -1.80 31.96
CA CYS A 120 2.59 -0.59 32.74
C CYS A 120 1.21 0.07 32.87
N ALA A 121 0.54 -0.20 33.99
CA ALA A 121 -0.67 0.51 34.38
C ALA A 121 -0.33 1.98 34.68
N PRO A 122 -1.23 2.92 34.34
CA PRO A 122 -1.05 4.34 34.63
C PRO A 122 -1.21 4.63 36.13
N ALA A 123 -0.32 5.49 36.64
CA ALA A 123 -0.42 6.09 37.96
C ALA A 123 -1.55 7.13 38.00
N ALA A 124 -2.64 6.81 38.70
CA ALA A 124 -3.58 7.74 39.34
C ALA A 124 -4.50 6.87 40.23
N LEU A 125 -4.87 7.16 41.48
CA LEU A 125 -5.33 8.41 42.07
C LEU A 125 -5.56 8.17 43.60
N ARG A 126 -5.41 9.24 44.39
CA ARG A 126 -6.04 9.53 45.71
C ARG A 126 -5.41 8.95 47.00
N ALA A 127 -4.74 9.84 47.73
CA ALA A 127 -4.98 9.98 49.16
C ALA A 127 -5.52 11.39 49.42
N THR A 128 -6.72 11.40 49.98
CA THR A 128 -7.48 12.58 50.38
C THR A 128 -6.96 13.19 51.68
N HIS A 129 -7.06 14.51 51.72
CA HIS A 129 -7.02 15.43 52.85
C HIS A 129 -7.76 14.97 54.13
N ARG A 130 -7.38 15.62 55.25
CA ARG A 130 -7.95 15.69 56.63
C ARG A 130 -7.41 14.65 57.63
N ALA A 131 -7.02 15.02 58.84
CA ALA A 131 -6.98 16.30 59.57
C ALA A 131 -5.89 16.18 60.65
#